data_AF-A0A965RAN3-F1
#
_entry.id   AF-A0A965RAN3-F1
#
_cell.length_a   1.000
_cell.length_b   1.000
_cell.length_c   1.000
_cell.angle_alpha   90.00
_cell.angle_beta   90.00
_cell.angle_gamma   90.00
#
_symmetry.space_group_name_H-M   'P 1'
#
loop_
_entity.id
_entity.type
_entity.pdbx_description
1 polymer ?
#
loop_
_entity_poly.entity_id
_entity_poly.type
_entity_poly.pdbx_seq_one_letter_code
_entity_poly.pdbx_strand_id
1 'polypeptide(L)'
;MMRRRTRLAAVTSVVTLLVACGGGGGGGENSSSTPTTPTQSGSLVDLSISGLSYSTPSVSGTTSASGGYTYRCNPTCETVTFAIGPVTLGAATAAASLSLKDFQNGVDGGLLSSTTIRRMQFLMAVDADANASNGIAIPSELASSLSGKSLNFGASSFDADLVALIDYLKGDSRLSSSYRSGMQIPTAASARAIAEQAEALARGVFVESPTSSTIPVAEVRKYVLRVPDSLLMPYSGNSSLLKSTYARGLRPALGAGLSVVSGTPATTLQLRTVTSRGIAVAAPRYSDGVSVRSADVLLSNDTNGNPSLGSITLTPNAADLASLTSLKTADALNYSGRPTPTDSSGSDGARNLDEDLKPRSPEFDQRGLDPAGVTEGESGSIWMCDQRGPFLLQLDNQGRALQHLGPDGFAGALPGVARRLP
;
A
#
# COMPACT_ATOMS: atom_id res chain seq x y z
N MET A 1 -10.03 60.40 27.02
CA MET A 1 -10.43 59.11 27.63
C MET A 1 -10.35 58.07 26.52
N MET A 2 -9.63 56.94 26.57
CA MET A 2 -9.07 56.15 27.65
C MET A 2 -7.98 55.24 27.03
N ARG A 3 -6.78 55.20 27.63
CA ARG A 3 -5.66 54.32 27.24
C ARG A 3 -5.92 52.86 27.67
N ARG A 4 -5.56 51.87 26.84
CA ARG A 4 -5.18 50.50 27.25
C ARG A 4 -4.08 50.02 26.28
N ARG A 5 -2.80 50.08 26.67
CA ARG A 5 -1.98 49.10 27.42
C ARG A 5 -1.66 47.82 26.63
N THR A 6 -0.40 47.80 26.19
CA THR A 6 0.48 46.71 25.74
C THR A 6 0.37 45.41 26.54
N ARG A 7 0.57 44.26 25.87
CA ARG A 7 1.38 43.13 26.36
C ARG A 7 2.04 42.37 25.20
N LEU A 8 3.36 42.49 25.13
CA LEU A 8 4.29 41.64 24.39
C LEU A 8 4.51 40.38 25.25
N ALA A 9 4.30 39.18 24.71
CA ALA A 9 4.60 37.93 25.41
C ALA A 9 5.81 37.26 24.74
N ALA A 10 6.90 37.19 25.49
CA ALA A 10 8.15 36.54 25.11
C ALA A 10 7.98 35.01 25.16
N VAL A 11 8.44 34.32 24.13
CA VAL A 11 8.56 32.85 24.09
C VAL A 11 9.90 32.48 24.70
N THR A 12 9.87 31.91 25.89
CA THR A 12 11.05 31.43 26.62
C THR A 12 11.37 30.00 26.18
N SER A 13 12.58 29.80 25.65
CA SER A 13 13.13 28.52 25.23
C SER A 13 13.46 27.65 26.45
N VAL A 14 12.94 26.43 26.50
CA VAL A 14 13.21 25.45 27.57
C VAL A 14 14.37 24.56 27.15
N VAL A 15 15.51 24.72 27.81
CA VAL A 15 16.67 23.83 27.75
C VAL A 15 16.54 22.82 28.88
N THR A 16 16.29 21.55 28.57
CA THR A 16 16.35 20.44 29.54
C THR A 16 17.76 19.87 29.59
N LEU A 17 18.42 20.05 30.74
CA LEU A 17 19.70 19.45 31.11
C LEU A 17 19.54 17.94 31.37
N LEU A 18 20.48 17.13 30.87
CA LEU A 18 20.69 15.76 31.32
C LEU A 18 21.28 15.76 32.73
N VAL A 19 20.61 15.09 33.66
CA VAL A 19 21.13 14.76 34.99
C VAL A 19 21.88 13.43 34.90
N ALA A 20 23.20 13.50 35.09
CA ALA A 20 24.02 12.35 35.43
C ALA A 20 23.91 12.12 36.95
N CYS A 21 23.49 10.93 37.36
CA CYS A 21 23.59 10.51 38.76
C CYS A 21 24.71 9.47 38.88
N GLY A 22 25.72 9.82 39.68
CA GLY A 22 26.81 8.94 40.08
C GLY A 22 26.59 8.38 41.49
N GLY A 23 27.19 7.22 41.71
CA GLY A 23 27.42 6.53 42.98
C GLY A 23 27.88 5.11 42.68
N GLY A 24 28.89 4.49 43.27
CA GLY A 24 29.81 4.84 44.34
C GLY A 24 30.28 3.55 45.03
N GLY A 25 31.55 3.16 44.80
CA GLY A 25 32.41 2.37 45.72
C GLY A 25 32.25 0.85 45.82
N GLY A 26 33.35 0.11 45.55
CA GLY A 26 33.58 -1.25 46.10
C GLY A 26 34.61 -2.11 45.38
N GLY A 27 35.83 -2.23 45.96
CA GLY A 27 36.66 -3.44 46.01
C GLY A 27 37.25 -4.02 44.70
N GLY A 28 38.57 -4.01 44.58
CA GLY A 28 39.28 -4.40 43.38
C GLY A 28 39.36 -5.90 43.08
N GLU A 29 39.41 -6.18 41.79
CA GLU A 29 40.24 -7.21 41.16
C GLU A 29 40.65 -6.64 39.80
N ASN A 30 41.96 -6.55 39.55
CA ASN A 30 42.53 -6.00 38.34
C ASN A 30 42.37 -7.00 37.19
N SER A 31 41.12 -7.21 36.76
CA SER A 31 40.82 -7.85 35.48
C SER A 31 40.94 -6.77 34.42
N SER A 32 41.97 -6.86 33.59
CA SER A 32 42.07 -6.08 32.36
C SER A 32 40.94 -6.53 31.42
N SER A 33 39.72 -6.05 31.65
CA SER A 33 38.63 -6.18 30.70
C SER A 33 38.98 -5.25 29.54
N THR A 34 39.54 -5.82 28.47
CA THR A 34 39.58 -5.16 27.18
C THR A 34 38.17 -4.65 26.89
N PRO A 35 38.00 -3.35 26.54
CA PRO A 35 36.68 -2.81 26.25
C PRO A 35 36.09 -3.59 25.08
N THR A 36 35.10 -4.44 25.36
CA THR A 36 34.35 -5.14 24.33
C THR A 36 33.52 -4.10 23.61
N THR A 37 33.62 -4.07 22.28
CA THR A 37 32.84 -3.13 21.47
C THR A 37 31.35 -3.22 21.84
N PRO A 38 30.68 -2.08 22.10
CA PRO A 38 29.28 -2.09 22.47
C PRO A 38 28.43 -2.68 21.35
N THR A 39 27.40 -3.43 21.73
CA THR A 39 26.39 -3.93 20.79
C THR A 39 25.52 -2.79 20.29
N GLN A 40 25.28 -2.77 19.00
CA GLN A 40 24.34 -1.90 18.30
C GLN A 40 23.05 -2.66 17.99
N SER A 41 22.00 -1.93 17.59
CA SER A 41 20.71 -2.48 17.18
C SER A 41 20.43 -2.15 15.72
N GLY A 42 19.80 -3.07 15.01
CA GLY A 42 19.29 -2.88 13.66
C GLY A 42 17.94 -3.54 13.48
N SER A 43 17.32 -3.37 12.32
CA SER A 43 16.05 -4.00 11.98
C SER A 43 16.01 -4.46 10.53
N LEU A 44 15.31 -5.56 10.26
CA LEU A 44 14.77 -5.84 8.94
C LEU A 44 13.59 -4.90 8.73
N VAL A 45 13.70 -4.00 7.74
CA VAL A 45 12.76 -2.88 7.56
C VAL A 45 11.77 -3.09 6.44
N ASP A 46 12.07 -3.96 5.47
CA ASP A 46 11.13 -4.27 4.40
C ASP A 46 9.87 -4.89 5.00
N LEU A 47 10.00 -6.00 5.73
CA LEU A 47 8.91 -6.55 6.54
C LEU A 47 9.35 -6.64 8.00
N SER A 48 8.42 -6.34 8.91
CA SER A 48 8.59 -6.69 10.33
C SER A 48 8.57 -8.21 10.45
N ILE A 49 9.74 -8.85 10.32
CA ILE A 49 9.87 -10.31 10.37
C ILE A 49 10.33 -10.72 11.77
N SER A 50 9.43 -11.32 12.52
CA SER A 50 9.68 -11.80 13.88
C SER A 50 9.97 -13.30 13.92
N GLY A 51 10.79 -13.75 14.88
CA GLY A 51 11.07 -15.17 15.06
C GLY A 51 12.21 -15.75 14.20
N LEU A 52 12.91 -14.95 13.40
CA LEU A 52 14.10 -15.40 12.67
C LEU A 52 15.27 -15.55 13.64
N SER A 53 15.98 -16.67 13.56
CA SER A 53 17.30 -16.76 14.19
C SER A 53 18.28 -15.86 13.43
N TYR A 54 19.13 -15.15 14.15
CA TYR A 54 20.25 -14.42 13.59
C TYR A 54 21.54 -14.73 14.33
N SER A 55 22.66 -14.71 13.61
CA SER A 55 23.99 -14.86 14.19
C SER A 55 24.99 -13.95 13.50
N THR A 56 25.83 -13.32 14.30
CA THR A 56 27.08 -12.67 13.93
C THR A 56 28.25 -13.46 14.55
N PRO A 57 29.52 -13.08 14.30
CA PRO A 57 30.67 -13.67 14.99
C PRO A 57 30.63 -13.54 16.53
N SER A 58 29.91 -12.55 17.07
CA SER A 58 29.97 -12.21 18.49
C SER A 58 28.62 -12.13 19.21
N VAL A 59 27.51 -12.17 18.48
CA VAL A 59 26.16 -12.12 19.03
C VAL A 59 25.24 -13.04 18.23
N SER A 60 24.27 -13.65 18.90
CA SER A 60 23.17 -14.34 18.23
C SER A 60 21.86 -14.09 18.99
N GLY A 61 20.74 -14.35 18.34
CA GLY A 61 19.43 -14.18 18.95
C GLY A 61 18.31 -14.49 17.98
N THR A 62 17.12 -13.99 18.31
CA THR A 62 15.92 -14.08 17.49
C THR A 62 15.38 -12.69 17.22
N THR A 63 14.90 -12.44 16.00
CA THR A 63 14.35 -11.13 15.65
C THR A 63 13.10 -10.80 16.49
N SER A 64 13.00 -9.56 16.94
CA SER A 64 11.84 -9.07 17.69
C SER A 64 10.58 -8.95 16.80
N ALA A 65 9.44 -8.60 17.40
CA ALA A 65 8.19 -8.32 16.68
C ALA A 65 8.34 -7.28 15.55
N SER A 66 9.28 -6.34 15.68
CA SER A 66 9.56 -5.32 14.67
C SER A 66 10.67 -5.71 13.69
N GLY A 67 11.19 -6.95 13.74
CA GLY A 67 12.34 -7.38 12.95
C GLY A 67 13.70 -6.97 13.53
N GLY A 68 13.75 -6.57 14.80
CA GLY A 68 14.96 -6.04 15.43
C GLY A 68 16.00 -7.12 15.75
N TYR A 69 17.29 -6.81 15.57
CA TYR A 69 18.44 -7.66 15.86
C TYR A 69 19.62 -6.84 16.42
N THR A 70 20.63 -7.52 16.96
CA THR A 70 21.83 -6.87 17.54
C THR A 70 23.12 -7.33 16.88
N TYR A 71 24.10 -6.43 16.80
CA TYR A 71 25.39 -6.67 16.13
C TYR A 71 26.50 -5.80 16.72
N ARG A 72 27.77 -6.01 16.34
CA ARG A 72 28.89 -5.12 16.68
C ARG A 72 29.55 -4.54 15.42
N CYS A 73 30.19 -3.38 15.57
CA CYS A 73 31.05 -2.79 14.53
C CYS A 73 32.36 -2.31 15.15
N ASN A 74 33.48 -2.90 14.71
CA ASN A 74 34.83 -2.47 15.08
C ASN A 74 35.91 -3.07 14.16
N PRO A 75 36.60 -2.29 13.30
CA PRO A 75 36.20 -0.98 12.75
C PRO A 75 35.10 -1.09 11.69
N THR A 76 34.86 -2.31 11.19
CA THR A 76 33.80 -2.65 10.25
C THR A 76 32.67 -3.38 10.97
N CYS A 77 31.46 -3.31 10.43
CA CYS A 77 30.33 -4.06 10.97
C CYS A 77 30.44 -5.54 10.64
N GLU A 78 30.03 -6.37 11.59
CA GLU A 78 29.99 -7.82 11.44
C GLU A 78 29.02 -8.23 10.32
N THR A 79 29.25 -9.41 9.74
CA THR A 79 28.22 -10.05 8.91
C THR A 79 27.18 -10.69 9.81
N VAL A 80 25.91 -10.42 9.55
CA VAL A 80 24.76 -11.09 10.18
C VAL A 80 24.17 -12.09 9.21
N THR A 81 23.89 -13.30 9.68
CA THR A 81 23.19 -14.36 8.94
C THR A 81 21.83 -14.57 9.57
N PHE A 82 20.77 -14.61 8.74
CA PHE A 82 19.39 -14.89 9.17
C PHE A 82 18.95 -16.29 8.69
N ALA A 83 18.26 -17.02 9.56
CA ALA A 83 17.84 -18.40 9.28
C ALA A 83 16.55 -18.80 10.04
N ILE A 84 15.91 -19.87 9.55
CA ILE A 84 14.86 -20.60 10.26
C ILE A 84 15.32 -22.05 10.41
N GLY A 85 15.73 -22.43 11.62
CA GLY A 85 16.38 -23.73 11.83
C GLY A 85 17.61 -23.87 10.91
N PRO A 86 17.73 -24.95 10.12
CA PRO A 86 18.84 -25.13 9.18
C PRO A 86 18.69 -24.37 7.85
N VAL A 87 17.53 -23.74 7.60
CA VAL A 87 17.28 -23.01 6.35
C VAL A 87 17.81 -21.59 6.46
N THR A 88 19.00 -21.35 5.90
CA THR A 88 19.61 -20.02 5.82
C THR A 88 18.90 -19.16 4.77
N LEU A 89 18.29 -18.05 5.19
CA LEU A 89 17.70 -17.08 4.26
C LEU A 89 18.79 -16.31 3.52
N GLY A 90 19.80 -15.85 4.24
CA GLY A 90 20.92 -15.11 3.67
C GLY A 90 21.73 -14.39 4.73
N ALA A 91 22.76 -13.70 4.25
CA ALA A 91 23.64 -12.90 5.09
C ALA A 91 23.88 -11.53 4.46
N ALA A 92 24.17 -10.55 5.30
CA ALA A 92 24.51 -9.18 4.91
C ALA A 92 25.49 -8.58 5.93
N THR A 93 26.20 -7.53 5.53
CA THR A 93 26.88 -6.67 6.50
C THR A 93 25.83 -6.03 7.40
N ALA A 94 25.95 -6.19 8.71
CA ALA A 94 24.99 -5.66 9.67
C ALA A 94 24.90 -4.14 9.60
N ALA A 95 23.68 -3.62 9.71
CA ALA A 95 23.37 -2.19 9.61
C ALA A 95 22.10 -1.84 10.39
N ALA A 96 21.91 -0.57 10.73
CA ALA A 96 20.71 -0.13 11.45
C ALA A 96 19.41 -0.48 10.71
N SER A 97 19.44 -0.55 9.39
CA SER A 97 18.31 -0.89 8.53
C SER A 97 18.78 -1.80 7.40
N LEU A 98 18.23 -3.01 7.35
CA LEU A 98 18.43 -3.98 6.28
C LEU A 98 17.09 -4.36 5.65
N SER A 99 17.14 -4.74 4.39
CA SER A 99 16.05 -5.35 3.64
C SER A 99 16.55 -6.64 2.98
N LEU A 100 15.66 -7.52 2.54
CA LEU A 100 16.05 -8.79 1.90
C LEU A 100 16.89 -8.59 0.63
N LYS A 101 16.75 -7.45 -0.06
CA LYS A 101 17.59 -7.11 -1.21
C LYS A 101 19.04 -6.74 -0.84
N ASP A 102 19.29 -6.41 0.43
CA ASP A 102 20.65 -6.11 0.93
C ASP A 102 21.41 -7.39 1.29
N PHE A 103 20.72 -8.54 1.29
CA PHE A 103 21.37 -9.84 1.48
C PHE A 103 22.19 -10.20 0.23
N GLN A 104 23.19 -11.06 0.40
CA GLN A 104 23.98 -11.59 -0.71
C GLN A 104 23.08 -12.12 -1.83
N ASN A 105 23.45 -11.82 -3.08
CA ASN A 105 22.66 -12.11 -4.29
C ASN A 105 21.25 -11.48 -4.26
N GLY A 106 21.08 -10.35 -3.56
CA GLY A 106 19.77 -9.72 -3.36
C GLY A 106 19.25 -8.94 -4.58
N VAL A 107 20.16 -8.49 -5.44
CA VAL A 107 19.91 -7.69 -6.65
C VAL A 107 20.67 -8.33 -7.82
N ASP A 108 20.05 -8.35 -9.00
CA ASP A 108 20.65 -8.78 -10.26
C ASP A 108 20.30 -7.77 -11.36
N GLY A 109 21.29 -7.29 -12.11
CA GLY A 109 21.09 -6.26 -13.13
C GLY A 109 20.42 -4.97 -12.64
N GLY A 110 20.57 -4.64 -11.35
CA GLY A 110 19.92 -3.49 -10.71
C GLY A 110 18.43 -3.67 -10.38
N LEU A 111 17.92 -4.90 -10.49
CA LEU A 111 16.56 -5.32 -10.15
C LEU A 111 16.56 -6.28 -8.95
N LEU A 112 15.44 -6.41 -8.25
CA LEU A 112 15.26 -7.51 -7.29
C LEU A 112 15.55 -8.86 -7.95
N SER A 113 16.48 -9.62 -7.37
CA SER A 113 16.88 -10.92 -7.90
C SER A 113 15.79 -11.98 -7.68
N SER A 114 15.81 -13.04 -8.49
CA SER A 114 14.97 -14.22 -8.27
C SER A 114 15.20 -14.82 -6.88
N THR A 115 16.43 -14.84 -6.39
CA THR A 115 16.79 -15.29 -5.04
C THR A 115 16.02 -14.50 -3.96
N THR A 116 15.95 -13.17 -4.07
CA THR A 116 15.20 -12.34 -3.11
C THR A 116 13.70 -12.60 -3.17
N ILE A 117 13.14 -12.70 -4.38
CA ILE A 117 11.72 -13.00 -4.55
C ILE A 117 11.38 -14.35 -3.91
N ARG A 118 12.26 -15.35 -4.06
CA ARG A 118 12.09 -16.69 -3.49
C ARG A 118 12.26 -16.74 -1.97
N ARG A 119 13.17 -15.93 -1.40
CA ARG A 119 13.23 -15.72 0.07
C ARG A 119 11.90 -15.20 0.59
N MET A 120 11.32 -14.21 -0.10
CA MET A 120 10.02 -13.66 0.24
C MET A 120 8.89 -14.71 0.08
N GLN A 121 8.90 -15.49 -1.00
CA GLN A 121 7.92 -16.58 -1.18
C GLN A 121 7.95 -17.58 -0.02
N PHE A 122 9.15 -17.99 0.43
CA PHE A 122 9.28 -18.90 1.56
C PHE A 122 8.77 -18.25 2.85
N LEU A 123 9.20 -17.03 3.16
CA LEU A 123 8.77 -16.30 4.36
C LEU A 123 7.26 -16.16 4.45
N MET A 124 6.62 -15.74 3.36
CA MET A 124 5.16 -15.66 3.25
C MET A 124 4.47 -17.03 3.38
N ALA A 125 5.10 -18.11 2.89
CA ALA A 125 4.53 -19.44 2.96
C ALA A 125 4.55 -20.07 4.35
N VAL A 126 5.48 -19.60 5.20
CA VAL A 126 5.65 -20.04 6.59
C VAL A 126 5.24 -18.97 7.61
N ASP A 127 4.51 -17.97 7.15
CA ASP A 127 3.93 -16.95 8.02
C ASP A 127 2.79 -17.53 8.85
N ALA A 128 2.75 -17.20 10.14
CA ALA A 128 1.86 -17.83 11.12
C ALA A 128 0.37 -17.73 10.77
N ASP A 129 -0.04 -16.66 10.10
CA ASP A 129 -1.42 -16.39 9.70
C ASP A 129 -1.62 -16.26 8.17
N ALA A 130 -0.57 -16.54 7.39
CA ALA A 130 -0.53 -16.40 5.94
C ALA A 130 -0.95 -14.99 5.44
N ASN A 131 -0.66 -13.94 6.23
CA ASN A 131 -1.01 -12.57 5.90
C ASN A 131 0.17 -11.60 6.07
N ALA A 132 1.07 -11.61 5.09
CA ALA A 132 2.23 -10.74 5.02
C ALA A 132 1.95 -9.21 5.13
N SER A 133 0.70 -8.76 4.97
CA SER A 133 0.34 -7.34 5.09
C SER A 133 0.42 -6.79 6.51
N ASN A 134 0.42 -7.67 7.53
CA ASN A 134 0.53 -7.29 8.94
C ASN A 134 1.93 -7.59 9.55
N GLY A 135 2.90 -7.99 8.72
CA GLY A 135 4.22 -8.47 9.13
C GLY A 135 4.41 -9.94 8.75
N ILE A 136 5.52 -10.53 9.18
CA ILE A 136 5.75 -11.98 9.05
C ILE A 136 6.10 -12.50 10.44
N ALA A 137 5.33 -13.48 10.92
CA ALA A 137 5.58 -14.13 12.20
C ALA A 137 6.02 -15.56 11.98
N ILE A 138 7.25 -15.89 12.38
CA ILE A 138 7.80 -17.24 12.30
C ILE A 138 7.52 -17.99 13.61
N PRO A 139 6.71 -19.06 13.59
CA PRO A 139 6.46 -19.85 14.80
C PRO A 139 7.73 -20.53 15.31
N SER A 140 7.91 -20.56 16.63
CA SER A 140 9.13 -21.09 17.26
C SER A 140 9.38 -22.57 16.95
N GLU A 141 8.31 -23.34 16.76
CA GLU A 141 8.28 -24.78 16.48
C GLU A 141 8.71 -25.10 15.04
N LEU A 142 8.71 -24.11 14.15
CA LEU A 142 9.09 -24.28 12.75
C LEU A 142 10.56 -24.65 12.60
N ALA A 143 11.44 -24.07 13.43
CA ALA A 143 12.88 -24.36 13.38
C ALA A 143 13.16 -25.86 13.62
N SER A 144 12.48 -26.47 14.60
CA SER A 144 12.58 -27.91 14.84
C SER A 144 11.98 -28.72 13.70
N SER A 145 10.85 -28.26 13.14
CA SER A 145 10.17 -28.91 12.01
C SER A 145 11.07 -29.00 10.78
N LEU A 146 11.88 -27.96 10.54
CA LEU A 146 12.83 -27.90 9.43
C LEU A 146 14.14 -28.68 9.65
N SER A 147 14.35 -29.34 10.79
CA SER A 147 15.58 -30.09 11.04
C SER A 147 15.88 -31.11 9.93
N GLY A 148 17.10 -31.08 9.40
CA GLY A 148 17.53 -31.92 8.28
C GLY A 148 16.96 -31.53 6.91
N LYS A 149 16.23 -30.40 6.81
CA LYS A 149 15.76 -29.85 5.54
C LYS A 149 16.69 -28.74 5.05
N SER A 150 16.66 -28.50 3.75
CA SER A 150 17.37 -27.39 3.10
C SER A 150 16.49 -26.83 2.00
N LEU A 151 16.62 -25.53 1.73
CA LEU A 151 15.95 -24.88 0.61
C LEU A 151 16.96 -23.96 -0.08
N ASN A 152 17.19 -24.17 -1.38
CA ASN A 152 18.14 -23.37 -2.17
C ASN A 152 17.39 -22.31 -2.99
N PHE A 153 17.43 -21.06 -2.53
CA PHE A 153 16.77 -19.93 -3.18
C PHE A 153 17.32 -19.61 -4.59
N GLY A 154 18.55 -20.03 -4.90
CA GLY A 154 19.16 -19.86 -6.23
C GLY A 154 18.86 -21.00 -7.22
N ALA A 155 18.27 -22.11 -6.77
CA ALA A 155 18.07 -23.28 -7.62
C ALA A 155 16.95 -23.08 -8.65
N SER A 156 17.10 -23.62 -9.86
CA SER A 156 16.01 -23.66 -10.83
C SER A 156 14.83 -24.53 -10.37
N SER A 157 15.08 -25.50 -9.48
CA SER A 157 14.09 -26.38 -8.85
C SER A 157 13.31 -25.73 -7.71
N PHE A 158 13.61 -24.49 -7.32
CA PHE A 158 13.07 -23.86 -6.10
C PHE A 158 11.56 -24.02 -5.93
N ASP A 159 10.76 -23.81 -6.98
CA ASP A 159 9.30 -23.87 -6.85
C ASP A 159 8.84 -25.29 -6.49
N ALA A 160 9.44 -26.33 -7.08
CA ALA A 160 9.16 -27.72 -6.75
C ALA A 160 9.67 -28.07 -5.34
N ASP A 161 10.85 -27.57 -4.96
CA ASP A 161 11.44 -27.81 -3.64
C ASP A 161 10.61 -27.14 -2.53
N LEU A 162 10.09 -25.93 -2.78
CA LEU A 162 9.20 -25.22 -1.88
C LEU A 162 7.88 -25.97 -1.70
N VAL A 163 7.28 -26.46 -2.79
CA VAL A 163 6.06 -27.31 -2.72
C VAL A 163 6.31 -28.53 -1.84
N ALA A 164 7.37 -29.29 -2.11
CA ALA A 164 7.72 -30.48 -1.34
C ALA A 164 7.97 -30.16 0.15
N LEU A 165 8.60 -29.01 0.45
CA LEU A 165 8.84 -28.57 1.81
C LEU A 165 7.55 -28.20 2.54
N ILE A 166 6.66 -27.43 1.92
CA ILE A 166 5.38 -27.04 2.51
C ILE A 166 4.47 -28.26 2.70
N ASP A 167 4.44 -29.20 1.75
CA ASP A 167 3.68 -30.45 1.90
C ASP A 167 4.18 -31.29 3.08
N TYR A 168 5.50 -31.36 3.26
CA TYR A 168 6.10 -31.98 4.45
C TYR A 168 5.66 -31.29 5.74
N LEU A 169 5.73 -29.95 5.81
CA LEU A 169 5.33 -29.19 7.00
C LEU A 169 3.83 -29.34 7.32
N LYS A 170 2.97 -29.43 6.31
CA LYS A 170 1.53 -29.70 6.47
C LYS A 170 1.24 -31.06 7.13
N GLY A 171 2.17 -32.02 7.01
CA GLY A 171 2.11 -33.33 7.67
C GLY A 171 2.80 -33.42 9.03
N ASP A 172 3.52 -32.38 9.47
CA ASP A 172 4.35 -32.45 10.68
C ASP A 172 3.56 -32.18 11.96
N SER A 173 3.37 -33.20 12.79
CA SER A 173 2.59 -33.10 14.03
C SER A 173 3.20 -32.19 15.11
N ARG A 174 4.43 -31.71 14.93
CA ARG A 174 5.05 -30.70 15.81
C ARG A 174 4.42 -29.32 15.63
N LEU A 175 3.81 -29.08 14.48
CA LEU A 175 3.10 -27.84 14.17
C LEU A 175 1.60 -27.97 14.49
N SER A 176 1.01 -26.88 14.98
CA SER A 176 -0.44 -26.84 15.27
C SER A 176 -1.27 -27.11 14.01
N SER A 177 -2.45 -27.72 14.19
CA SER A 177 -3.36 -28.01 13.07
C SER A 177 -3.81 -26.75 12.34
N SER A 178 -4.08 -25.67 13.08
CA SER A 178 -4.46 -24.37 12.50
C SER A 178 -3.35 -23.82 11.60
N TYR A 179 -2.11 -23.77 12.09
CA TYR A 179 -0.97 -23.27 11.32
C TYR A 179 -0.75 -24.09 10.04
N ARG A 180 -0.75 -25.43 10.15
CA ARG A 180 -0.60 -26.33 8.98
C ARG A 180 -1.69 -26.10 7.94
N SER A 181 -2.95 -25.94 8.36
CA SER A 181 -4.06 -25.69 7.44
C SER A 181 -4.00 -24.31 6.76
N GLY A 182 -3.35 -23.33 7.41
CA GLY A 182 -3.20 -21.97 6.91
C GLY A 182 -2.10 -21.79 5.86
N MET A 183 -1.08 -22.66 5.82
CA MET A 183 0.06 -22.53 4.91
C MET A 183 -0.35 -22.46 3.43
N GLN A 184 0.00 -21.36 2.77
CA GLN A 184 -0.21 -21.12 1.34
C GLN A 184 1.12 -20.83 0.65
N ILE A 185 1.31 -21.31 -0.58
CA ILE A 185 2.49 -20.96 -1.38
C ILE A 185 2.12 -19.74 -2.25
N PRO A 186 2.72 -18.56 -2.00
CA PRO A 186 2.45 -17.40 -2.83
C PRO A 186 3.14 -17.50 -4.19
N THR A 187 2.56 -16.84 -5.18
CA THR A 187 3.21 -16.70 -6.50
C THR A 187 4.44 -15.79 -6.39
N ALA A 188 5.39 -15.94 -7.32
CA ALA A 188 6.53 -15.04 -7.42
C ALA A 188 6.10 -13.57 -7.63
N ALA A 189 5.00 -13.34 -8.35
CA ALA A 189 4.44 -11.99 -8.56
C ALA A 189 3.92 -11.38 -7.25
N SER A 190 3.19 -12.16 -6.44
CA SER A 190 2.71 -11.73 -5.13
C SER A 190 3.87 -11.43 -4.18
N ALA A 191 4.87 -12.30 -4.13
CA ALA A 191 6.06 -12.09 -3.31
C ALA A 191 6.86 -10.86 -3.73
N ARG A 192 7.01 -10.64 -5.04
CA ARG A 192 7.63 -9.42 -5.56
C ARG A 192 6.84 -8.17 -5.17
N ALA A 193 5.51 -8.19 -5.33
CA ALA A 193 4.66 -7.05 -4.98
C ALA A 193 4.75 -6.70 -3.49
N ILE A 194 4.74 -7.71 -2.61
CA ILE A 194 4.92 -7.51 -1.17
C ILE A 194 6.31 -6.93 -0.87
N ALA A 195 7.39 -7.50 -1.43
CA ALA A 195 8.75 -6.98 -1.20
C ALA A 195 8.91 -5.52 -1.63
N GLU A 196 8.38 -5.16 -2.81
CA GLU A 196 8.40 -3.78 -3.32
C GLU A 196 7.58 -2.83 -2.46
N GLN A 197 6.37 -3.24 -2.07
CA GLN A 197 5.48 -2.44 -1.22
C GLN A 197 6.11 -2.19 0.15
N ALA A 198 6.70 -3.22 0.74
CA ALA A 198 7.20 -3.17 2.11
C ALA A 198 8.47 -2.30 2.19
N GLU A 199 9.39 -2.42 1.23
CA GLU A 199 10.52 -1.50 1.08
C GLU A 199 10.06 -0.05 0.83
N ALA A 200 9.04 0.15 -0.02
CA ALA A 200 8.47 1.47 -0.28
C ALA A 200 7.80 2.08 0.97
N LEU A 201 7.17 1.28 1.83
CA LEU A 201 6.63 1.75 3.11
C LEU A 201 7.74 2.15 4.08
N ALA A 202 8.80 1.35 4.15
CA ALA A 202 9.93 1.56 5.04
C ALA A 202 10.78 2.78 4.67
N ARG A 203 11.01 2.99 3.37
CA ARG A 203 11.91 4.03 2.85
C ARG A 203 11.20 5.16 2.12
N GLY A 204 9.88 5.08 1.98
CA GLY A 204 9.04 6.03 1.26
C GLY A 204 8.91 5.78 -0.25
N VAL A 205 9.90 5.10 -0.85
CA VAL A 205 9.94 4.73 -2.26
C VAL A 205 10.76 3.46 -2.44
N PHE A 206 10.32 2.58 -3.34
CA PHE A 206 11.12 1.47 -3.83
C PHE A 206 11.78 1.86 -5.15
N VAL A 207 13.07 1.61 -5.27
CA VAL A 207 13.91 2.06 -6.39
C VAL A 207 14.61 0.88 -7.03
N GLU A 208 14.49 0.77 -8.35
CA GLU A 208 15.30 -0.11 -9.19
C GLU A 208 16.07 0.72 -10.21
N SER A 209 17.28 0.27 -10.55
CA SER A 209 18.15 0.94 -11.53
C SER A 209 18.59 -0.09 -12.58
N PRO A 210 17.69 -0.45 -13.52
CA PRO A 210 17.96 -1.52 -14.48
C PRO A 210 19.23 -1.21 -15.29
N THR A 211 20.17 -2.14 -15.35
CA THR A 211 21.47 -1.93 -16.02
C THR A 211 21.48 -2.37 -17.49
N SER A 212 20.31 -2.61 -18.09
CA SER A 212 20.22 -3.09 -19.48
C SER A 212 20.62 -2.01 -20.48
N SER A 213 21.51 -2.34 -21.42
CA SER A 213 21.95 -1.44 -22.49
C SER A 213 20.88 -1.13 -23.55
N THR A 214 19.74 -1.85 -23.53
CA THR A 214 18.69 -1.74 -24.57
C THR A 214 17.57 -0.78 -24.20
N ILE A 215 17.46 -0.33 -22.95
CA ILE A 215 16.38 0.54 -22.48
C ILE A 215 17.00 1.70 -21.69
N PRO A 216 16.85 2.97 -22.12
CA PRO A 216 17.44 4.12 -21.45
C PRO A 216 16.65 4.53 -20.19
N VAL A 217 16.29 3.57 -19.35
CA VAL A 217 15.61 3.83 -18.06
C VAL A 217 16.68 3.85 -16.97
N ALA A 218 17.01 5.06 -16.51
CA ALA A 218 17.98 5.24 -15.42
C ALA A 218 17.45 4.69 -14.09
N GLU A 219 16.15 4.81 -13.84
CA GLU A 219 15.52 4.43 -12.59
C GLU A 219 14.03 4.14 -12.76
N VAL A 220 13.54 3.14 -12.02
CA VAL A 220 12.11 2.90 -11.80
C VAL A 220 11.81 3.16 -10.32
N ARG A 221 10.92 4.10 -10.06
CA ARG A 221 10.46 4.45 -8.70
C ARG A 221 9.04 3.96 -8.49
N LYS A 222 8.81 3.18 -7.44
CA LYS A 222 7.50 2.67 -7.05
C LYS A 222 7.14 3.24 -5.68
N TYR A 223 5.95 3.85 -5.60
CA TYR A 223 5.50 4.54 -4.40
C TYR A 223 4.25 3.86 -3.84
N VAL A 224 4.13 3.86 -2.52
CA VAL A 224 2.85 3.60 -1.85
C VAL A 224 2.18 4.94 -1.59
N LEU A 225 1.02 5.16 -2.21
CA LEU A 225 0.26 6.39 -2.02
C LEU A 225 -0.21 6.50 -0.56
N ARG A 226 0.29 7.53 0.12
CA ARG A 226 -0.12 7.89 1.47
C ARG A 226 -1.42 8.69 1.39
N VAL A 227 -2.41 8.25 2.15
CA VAL A 227 -3.72 8.88 2.23
C VAL A 227 -3.91 9.29 3.69
N PRO A 228 -4.01 10.60 4.00
CA PRO A 228 -4.26 11.05 5.36
C PRO A 228 -5.66 10.63 5.81
N ASP A 229 -5.84 10.40 7.11
CA ASP A 229 -7.10 9.91 7.69
C ASP A 229 -8.29 10.84 7.40
N SER A 230 -8.04 12.15 7.27
CA SER A 230 -9.06 13.13 6.89
C SER A 230 -9.62 12.94 5.47
N LEU A 231 -8.92 12.21 4.60
CA LEU A 231 -9.33 11.89 3.24
C LEU A 231 -9.85 10.45 3.10
N LEU A 232 -9.93 9.69 4.19
CA LEU A 232 -10.61 8.40 4.20
C LEU A 232 -12.13 8.61 4.19
N MET A 233 -12.85 7.68 3.58
CA MET A 233 -14.30 7.62 3.58
C MET A 233 -14.77 6.84 4.83
N PRO A 234 -15.54 7.45 5.74
CA PRO A 234 -16.11 6.71 6.86
C PRO A 234 -16.96 5.53 6.38
N TYR A 235 -16.79 4.36 6.98
CA TYR A 235 -17.68 3.24 6.73
C TYR A 235 -18.94 3.36 7.59
N SER A 236 -20.08 3.62 6.95
CA SER A 236 -21.38 3.81 7.59
C SER A 236 -22.35 2.63 7.41
N GLY A 237 -21.87 1.51 6.84
CA GLY A 237 -22.67 0.30 6.66
C GLY A 237 -22.93 -0.47 7.95
N ASN A 238 -23.66 -1.57 7.82
CA ASN A 238 -24.16 -2.36 8.96
C ASN A 238 -23.22 -3.49 9.36
N SER A 239 -22.22 -3.82 8.53
CA SER A 239 -21.29 -4.91 8.83
C SER A 239 -20.36 -4.55 9.99
N SER A 240 -20.51 -5.25 11.11
CA SER A 240 -19.63 -5.12 12.28
C SER A 240 -18.18 -5.51 11.94
N LEU A 241 -18.00 -6.53 11.08
CA LEU A 241 -16.69 -6.94 10.58
C LEU A 241 -16.03 -5.80 9.82
N LEU A 242 -16.67 -5.26 8.78
CA LEU A 242 -16.10 -4.16 7.97
C LEU A 242 -15.84 -2.92 8.84
N LYS A 243 -16.72 -2.61 9.79
CA LYS A 243 -16.52 -1.50 10.73
C LYS A 243 -15.29 -1.69 11.62
N SER A 244 -15.02 -2.92 12.06
CA SER A 244 -13.82 -3.23 12.84
C SER A 244 -12.55 -3.23 11.99
N THR A 245 -12.61 -3.79 10.78
CA THR A 245 -11.49 -3.87 9.84
C THR A 245 -11.08 -2.49 9.31
N TYR A 246 -12.06 -1.62 9.04
CA TYR A 246 -11.86 -0.28 8.49
C TYR A 246 -12.23 0.81 9.51
N ALA A 247 -11.78 0.65 10.75
CA ALA A 247 -12.09 1.59 11.84
C ALA A 247 -11.63 3.04 11.55
N ARG A 248 -10.59 3.22 10.74
CA ARG A 248 -10.09 4.53 10.28
C ARG A 248 -10.84 5.07 9.05
N GLY A 249 -11.65 4.25 8.40
CA GLY A 249 -12.30 4.53 7.12
C GLY A 249 -11.68 3.76 5.95
N LEU A 250 -12.36 3.85 4.82
CA LEU A 250 -12.02 3.21 3.55
C LEU A 250 -11.21 4.18 2.68
N ARG A 251 -10.22 3.67 1.94
CA ARG A 251 -9.45 4.49 1.00
C ARG A 251 -10.33 4.85 -0.21
N PRO A 252 -10.30 6.09 -0.70
CA PRO A 252 -11.02 6.47 -1.91
C PRO A 252 -10.54 5.65 -3.11
N ALA A 253 -11.46 5.34 -4.04
CA ALA A 253 -11.21 4.51 -5.22
C ALA A 253 -10.45 5.29 -6.32
N LEU A 254 -9.24 5.75 -5.99
CA LEU A 254 -8.35 6.53 -6.86
C LEU A 254 -7.75 5.68 -7.96
N GLY A 255 -7.22 6.36 -9.00
CA GLY A 255 -6.46 5.70 -10.07
C GLY A 255 -7.28 5.41 -11.33
N ALA A 256 -8.52 5.90 -11.40
CA ALA A 256 -9.32 5.80 -12.61
C ALA A 256 -8.74 6.68 -13.74
N GLY A 257 -7.93 7.69 -13.42
CA GLY A 257 -7.12 8.45 -14.36
C GLY A 257 -5.96 9.13 -13.65
N LEU A 258 -4.91 9.52 -14.40
CA LEU A 258 -3.75 10.21 -13.86
C LEU A 258 -3.17 11.18 -14.90
N SER A 259 -2.93 12.43 -14.51
CA SER A 259 -2.26 13.44 -15.33
C SER A 259 -1.23 14.20 -14.51
N VAL A 260 -0.13 14.60 -15.13
CA VAL A 260 0.81 15.55 -14.53
C VAL A 260 0.24 16.96 -14.67
N VAL A 261 0.31 17.75 -13.61
CA VAL A 261 -0.03 19.18 -13.67
C VAL A 261 1.10 19.93 -14.36
N SER A 262 0.78 20.68 -15.41
CA SER A 262 1.76 21.46 -16.17
C SER A 262 2.49 22.49 -15.30
N GLY A 263 3.79 22.66 -15.54
CA GLY A 263 4.61 23.67 -14.86
C GLY A 263 5.11 23.27 -13.46
N THR A 264 4.86 22.05 -13.00
CA THR A 264 5.42 21.56 -11.73
C THR A 264 6.91 21.22 -11.89
N PRO A 265 7.77 21.55 -10.91
CA PRO A 265 9.18 21.17 -10.93
C PRO A 265 9.37 19.65 -11.03
N ALA A 266 10.41 19.19 -11.73
CA ALA A 266 10.70 17.75 -11.87
C ALA A 266 10.96 17.04 -10.52
N THR A 267 11.41 17.78 -9.50
CA THR A 267 11.65 17.26 -8.16
C THR A 267 10.37 17.15 -7.31
N THR A 268 9.31 17.86 -7.68
CA THR A 268 8.03 17.86 -6.97
C THR A 268 6.90 17.97 -7.98
N LEU A 269 6.44 16.83 -8.48
CA LEU A 269 5.32 16.78 -9.41
C LEU A 269 4.01 16.91 -8.64
N GLN A 270 3.08 17.68 -9.16
CA GLN A 270 1.66 17.56 -8.79
C GLN A 270 0.99 16.69 -9.84
N LEU A 271 0.25 15.69 -9.39
CA LEU A 271 -0.53 14.83 -10.25
C LEU A 271 -2.00 15.04 -9.95
N ARG A 272 -2.83 15.08 -10.98
CA ARG A 272 -4.28 14.97 -10.84
C ARG A 272 -4.70 13.55 -11.08
N THR A 273 -5.60 13.06 -10.25
CA THR A 273 -6.28 11.79 -10.42
C THR A 273 -7.78 11.99 -10.23
N VAL A 274 -8.57 11.02 -10.66
CA VAL A 274 -10.00 10.96 -10.34
C VAL A 274 -10.28 9.64 -9.66
N THR A 275 -11.25 9.64 -8.74
CA THR A 275 -11.84 8.40 -8.28
C THR A 275 -12.73 7.82 -9.38
N SER A 276 -13.00 6.53 -9.34
CA SER A 276 -14.15 5.94 -10.07
C SER A 276 -15.47 6.45 -9.48
N ARG A 277 -16.58 5.78 -9.77
CA ARG A 277 -17.91 6.01 -9.16
C ARG A 277 -17.99 5.88 -7.62
N GLY A 278 -16.88 5.85 -6.90
CA GLY A 278 -16.81 5.59 -5.47
C GLY A 278 -16.44 4.15 -5.15
N ILE A 279 -16.59 3.75 -3.88
CA ILE A 279 -16.13 2.44 -3.39
C ILE A 279 -17.21 1.38 -3.66
N ALA A 280 -17.14 0.80 -4.86
CA ALA A 280 -18.01 -0.28 -5.30
C ALA A 280 -17.37 -1.66 -5.05
N VAL A 281 -18.15 -2.59 -4.53
CA VAL A 281 -17.78 -3.99 -4.34
C VAL A 281 -18.64 -4.84 -5.26
N ALA A 282 -18.02 -5.79 -5.96
CA ALA A 282 -18.72 -6.71 -6.83
C ALA A 282 -19.79 -7.50 -6.04
N ALA A 283 -20.99 -7.60 -6.59
CA ALA A 283 -22.07 -8.40 -6.03
C ALA A 283 -22.37 -9.62 -6.93
N PRO A 284 -23.05 -10.66 -6.41
CA PRO A 284 -23.68 -11.66 -7.26
C PRO A 284 -24.61 -11.00 -8.30
N ARG A 285 -24.78 -11.63 -9.45
CA ARG A 285 -25.72 -11.14 -10.47
C ARG A 285 -27.13 -11.04 -9.89
N TYR A 286 -27.82 -9.95 -10.19
CA TYR A 286 -29.16 -9.68 -9.73
C TYR A 286 -30.20 -10.23 -10.72
N SER A 287 -31.22 -10.92 -10.21
CA SER A 287 -32.37 -11.39 -10.99
C SER A 287 -33.66 -10.79 -10.45
N ASP A 288 -34.45 -10.16 -11.31
CA ASP A 288 -35.83 -9.72 -10.98
C ASP A 288 -36.89 -10.79 -11.31
N GLY A 289 -36.47 -12.02 -11.60
CA GLY A 289 -37.33 -13.11 -12.04
C GLY A 289 -37.60 -13.12 -13.54
N VAL A 290 -37.16 -12.10 -14.29
CA VAL A 290 -37.27 -12.03 -15.75
C VAL A 290 -35.91 -11.86 -16.41
N SER A 291 -35.09 -10.94 -15.90
CA SER A 291 -33.78 -10.57 -16.43
C SER A 291 -32.68 -10.78 -15.40
N VAL A 292 -31.50 -11.20 -15.85
CA VAL A 292 -30.31 -11.36 -15.01
C VAL A 292 -29.25 -10.33 -15.39
N ARG A 293 -28.91 -9.43 -14.47
CA ARG A 293 -28.03 -8.28 -14.69
C ARG A 293 -26.80 -8.34 -13.79
N SER A 294 -25.73 -7.67 -14.20
CA SER A 294 -24.60 -7.37 -13.30
C SER A 294 -25.08 -6.48 -12.15
N ALA A 295 -24.43 -6.57 -11.00
CA ALA A 295 -24.79 -5.79 -9.84
C ALA A 295 -23.56 -5.52 -8.97
N ASP A 296 -23.59 -4.40 -8.27
CA ASP A 296 -22.55 -4.01 -7.34
C ASP A 296 -23.15 -3.37 -6.08
N VAL A 297 -22.40 -3.42 -4.99
CA VAL A 297 -22.72 -2.71 -3.75
C VAL A 297 -21.85 -1.47 -3.66
N LEU A 298 -22.45 -0.29 -3.68
CA LEU A 298 -21.76 0.97 -3.41
C LEU A 298 -21.75 1.22 -1.90
N LEU A 299 -20.60 1.09 -1.23
CA LEU A 299 -20.53 1.01 0.24
C LEU A 299 -21.01 2.27 0.96
N SER A 300 -20.82 3.47 0.40
CA SER A 300 -21.42 4.71 0.93
C SER A 300 -21.30 5.87 -0.07
N ASN A 301 -22.23 6.84 0.02
CA ASN A 301 -22.21 8.12 -0.73
C ASN A 301 -21.93 9.32 0.18
N ASP A 302 -21.26 9.09 1.31
CA ASP A 302 -20.93 10.13 2.30
C ASP A 302 -19.65 10.92 1.91
N THR A 303 -19.11 11.69 2.84
CA THR A 303 -17.87 12.46 2.74
C THR A 303 -16.75 11.58 2.19
N ASN A 304 -16.07 12.08 1.15
CA ASN A 304 -15.01 11.38 0.41
C ASN A 304 -15.45 10.10 -0.34
N GLY A 305 -16.75 9.75 -0.34
CA GLY A 305 -17.28 8.56 -1.05
C GLY A 305 -17.80 8.84 -2.46
N ASN A 306 -18.15 10.09 -2.75
CA ASN A 306 -18.63 10.50 -4.07
C ASN A 306 -17.48 10.64 -5.09
N PRO A 307 -17.77 10.56 -6.41
CA PRO A 307 -16.82 10.86 -7.46
C PRO A 307 -16.06 12.16 -7.20
N SER A 308 -14.74 12.10 -7.19
CA SER A 308 -13.88 13.18 -6.72
C SER A 308 -12.62 13.33 -7.57
N LEU A 309 -12.12 14.57 -7.65
CA LEU A 309 -10.81 14.92 -8.18
C LEU A 309 -9.77 14.87 -7.05
N GLY A 310 -8.73 14.06 -7.20
CA GLY A 310 -7.60 14.00 -6.28
C GLY A 310 -6.40 14.80 -6.76
N SER A 311 -5.68 15.42 -5.82
CA SER A 311 -4.35 15.99 -6.06
C SER A 311 -3.30 15.19 -5.31
N ILE A 312 -2.29 14.68 -6.00
CA ILE A 312 -1.18 13.93 -5.42
C ILE A 312 0.10 14.77 -5.55
N THR A 313 0.80 14.96 -4.44
CA THR A 313 2.17 15.49 -4.46
C THR A 313 3.14 14.32 -4.53
N LEU A 314 3.97 14.31 -5.57
CA LEU A 314 5.03 13.31 -5.78
C LEU A 314 6.40 13.97 -5.61
N THR A 315 7.18 13.48 -4.67
CA THR A 315 8.57 13.89 -4.40
C THR A 315 9.51 12.71 -4.70
N PRO A 316 10.85 12.85 -4.60
CA PRO A 316 11.74 11.73 -4.81
C PRO A 316 11.46 10.56 -3.86
N ASN A 317 10.94 10.83 -2.65
CA ASN A 317 10.84 9.84 -1.58
C ASN A 317 9.40 9.62 -1.05
N ALA A 318 8.38 10.22 -1.68
CA ALA A 318 6.99 10.07 -1.22
C ALA A 318 5.98 10.40 -2.31
N ALA A 319 4.81 9.75 -2.23
CA ALA A 319 3.59 10.11 -2.93
C ALA A 319 2.49 10.31 -1.90
N ASP A 320 1.97 11.53 -1.79
CA ASP A 320 0.97 11.92 -0.80
C ASP A 320 -0.29 12.46 -1.49
N LEU A 321 -1.47 11.93 -1.13
CA LEU A 321 -2.74 12.51 -1.54
C LEU A 321 -2.96 13.80 -0.74
N ALA A 322 -2.78 14.95 -1.39
CA ALA A 322 -2.86 16.27 -0.79
C ALA A 322 -4.31 16.73 -0.61
N SER A 323 -5.19 16.40 -1.55
CA SER A 323 -6.61 16.77 -1.48
C SER A 323 -7.49 15.80 -2.26
N LEU A 324 -8.77 15.79 -1.87
CA LEU A 324 -9.84 15.11 -2.57
C LEU A 324 -11.03 16.07 -2.65
N THR A 325 -11.38 16.50 -3.85
CA THR A 325 -12.43 17.48 -4.12
C THR A 325 -13.60 16.79 -4.81
N SER A 326 -14.77 16.75 -4.17
CA SER A 326 -15.97 16.17 -4.78
C SER A 326 -16.32 16.88 -6.08
N LEU A 327 -16.63 16.09 -7.10
CA LEU A 327 -17.10 16.60 -8.38
C LEU A 327 -18.52 17.13 -8.23
N LYS A 328 -18.79 18.30 -8.82
CA LYS A 328 -20.07 19.00 -8.70
C LYS A 328 -20.68 19.35 -10.04
N THR A 329 -22.01 19.37 -10.09
CA THR A 329 -22.78 19.94 -11.19
C THR A 329 -22.57 21.45 -11.28
N ALA A 330 -23.01 22.07 -12.37
CA ALA A 330 -22.97 23.54 -12.51
C ALA A 330 -23.70 24.27 -11.35
N ASP A 331 -24.77 23.67 -10.84
CA ASP A 331 -25.57 24.14 -9.69
C ASP A 331 -24.94 23.80 -8.32
N ALA A 332 -23.68 23.37 -8.30
CA ALA A 332 -22.92 23.03 -7.10
C ALA A 332 -23.46 21.85 -6.27
N LEU A 333 -24.29 20.99 -6.86
CA LEU A 333 -24.69 19.71 -6.27
C LEU A 333 -23.60 18.67 -6.50
N ASN A 334 -23.34 17.79 -5.53
CA ASN A 334 -22.40 16.70 -5.73
C ASN A 334 -22.93 15.71 -6.78
N TYR A 335 -22.06 15.27 -7.68
CA TYR A 335 -22.33 14.09 -8.48
C TYR A 335 -22.36 12.85 -7.58
N SER A 336 -23.24 11.90 -7.89
CA SER A 336 -23.27 10.61 -7.22
C SER A 336 -22.54 9.55 -8.05
N GLY A 337 -22.14 8.47 -7.39
CA GLY A 337 -21.57 7.29 -8.03
C GLY A 337 -22.58 6.26 -8.54
N ARG A 338 -23.88 6.55 -8.42
CA ARG A 338 -24.93 5.58 -8.76
C ARG A 338 -24.93 5.32 -10.27
N PRO A 339 -25.31 4.12 -10.72
CA PRO A 339 -25.53 3.88 -12.14
C PRO A 339 -26.67 4.75 -12.66
N THR A 340 -26.60 5.07 -13.94
CA THR A 340 -27.69 5.71 -14.68
C THR A 340 -28.83 4.71 -14.90
N PRO A 341 -30.09 5.18 -15.05
CA PRO A 341 -31.24 4.30 -15.31
C PRO A 341 -30.99 3.34 -16.48
N THR A 342 -31.50 2.11 -16.39
CA THR A 342 -31.17 1.01 -17.34
C THR A 342 -31.59 1.26 -18.79
N ASP A 343 -32.46 2.24 -19.03
CA ASP A 343 -32.99 2.66 -20.33
C ASP A 343 -32.41 4.01 -20.80
N SER A 344 -31.45 4.58 -20.04
CA SER A 344 -30.82 5.85 -20.35
C SER A 344 -29.52 5.71 -21.15
N SER A 345 -29.18 6.75 -21.90
CA SER A 345 -27.86 6.85 -22.54
C SER A 345 -26.78 6.85 -21.47
N GLY A 346 -25.75 6.05 -21.70
CA GLY A 346 -24.68 5.87 -20.75
C GLY A 346 -24.99 4.86 -19.64
N SER A 347 -25.94 3.94 -19.83
CA SER A 347 -26.18 2.85 -18.87
C SER A 347 -25.35 1.61 -19.21
N ASP A 348 -24.69 1.05 -18.21
CA ASP A 348 -24.05 -0.28 -18.28
C ASP A 348 -25.05 -1.41 -17.92
N GLY A 349 -26.30 -1.06 -17.62
CA GLY A 349 -27.35 -1.99 -17.21
C GLY A 349 -27.13 -2.65 -15.86
N ALA A 350 -26.11 -2.22 -15.09
CA ALA A 350 -25.80 -2.75 -13.78
C ALA A 350 -26.79 -2.25 -12.71
N ARG A 351 -27.09 -3.11 -11.74
CA ARG A 351 -27.94 -2.79 -10.59
C ARG A 351 -27.10 -2.28 -9.43
N ASN A 352 -27.69 -1.41 -8.60
CA ASN A 352 -27.02 -0.84 -7.43
C ASN A 352 -27.68 -1.35 -6.15
N LEU A 353 -26.99 -2.24 -5.47
CA LEU A 353 -27.50 -2.95 -4.30
C LEU A 353 -26.98 -2.35 -2.99
N ASP A 354 -27.71 -2.60 -1.91
CA ASP A 354 -27.24 -2.39 -0.56
C ASP A 354 -26.45 -3.62 -0.05
N GLU A 355 -25.95 -3.54 1.18
CA GLU A 355 -25.17 -4.61 1.79
C GLU A 355 -26.01 -5.88 2.08
N ASP A 356 -27.34 -5.75 2.11
CA ASP A 356 -28.28 -6.88 2.19
C ASP A 356 -28.62 -7.45 0.81
N LEU A 357 -27.91 -7.01 -0.25
CA LEU A 357 -28.11 -7.38 -1.65
C LEU A 357 -29.50 -7.03 -2.20
N LYS A 358 -30.14 -6.00 -1.64
CA LYS A 358 -31.42 -5.47 -2.13
C LYS A 358 -31.18 -4.22 -2.98
N PRO A 359 -32.03 -3.95 -3.99
CA PRO A 359 -31.97 -2.70 -4.72
C PRO A 359 -32.07 -1.48 -3.77
N ARG A 360 -31.15 -0.52 -3.91
CA ARG A 360 -31.17 0.71 -3.11
C ARG A 360 -32.33 1.63 -3.50
N SER A 361 -32.68 2.56 -2.61
CA SER A 361 -33.61 3.66 -2.92
C SER A 361 -32.97 5.02 -2.59
N PRO A 362 -32.76 5.91 -3.57
CA PRO A 362 -32.84 5.68 -5.02
C PRO A 362 -31.77 4.70 -5.49
N GLU A 363 -32.12 3.82 -6.43
CA GLU A 363 -31.16 2.89 -7.04
C GLU A 363 -30.24 3.61 -8.03
N PHE A 364 -30.85 4.41 -8.91
CA PHE A 364 -30.21 5.08 -10.03
C PHE A 364 -30.10 6.59 -9.82
N ASP A 365 -29.20 7.21 -10.56
CA ASP A 365 -29.09 8.66 -10.72
C ASP A 365 -28.81 8.98 -12.18
N GLN A 366 -29.65 9.81 -12.82
CA GLN A 366 -29.46 10.22 -14.21
C GLN A 366 -28.15 10.99 -14.43
N ARG A 367 -27.61 11.61 -13.37
CA ARG A 367 -26.33 12.31 -13.38
C ARG A 367 -25.21 11.51 -12.72
N GLY A 368 -25.40 10.21 -12.52
CA GLY A 368 -24.37 9.35 -11.94
C GLY A 368 -23.09 9.35 -12.77
N LEU A 369 -21.92 9.43 -12.12
CA LEU A 369 -20.61 9.42 -12.77
C LEU A 369 -19.80 8.19 -12.36
N ASP A 370 -19.03 7.68 -13.33
CA ASP A 370 -17.97 6.70 -13.20
C ASP A 370 -16.71 7.19 -13.94
N PRO A 371 -15.97 8.17 -13.36
CA PRO A 371 -14.82 8.76 -14.03
C PRO A 371 -13.71 7.76 -14.36
N ALA A 372 -13.01 7.97 -15.47
CA ALA A 372 -11.94 7.07 -15.95
C ALA A 372 -10.81 7.75 -16.71
N GLY A 373 -10.71 9.07 -16.61
CA GLY A 373 -9.62 9.80 -17.23
C GLY A 373 -9.66 11.24 -16.80
N VAL A 374 -8.49 11.85 -16.71
CA VAL A 374 -8.35 13.25 -16.34
C VAL A 374 -7.16 13.84 -17.10
N THR A 375 -7.29 15.06 -17.58
CA THR A 375 -6.20 15.84 -18.16
C THR A 375 -6.40 17.32 -17.87
N GLU A 376 -5.32 18.09 -17.88
CA GLU A 376 -5.41 19.54 -17.83
C GLU A 376 -6.04 20.08 -19.12
N GLY A 377 -6.90 21.09 -18.97
CA GLY A 377 -7.41 21.92 -20.06
C GLY A 377 -6.76 23.30 -20.06
N GLU A 378 -7.24 24.17 -20.96
CA GLU A 378 -6.80 25.56 -21.02
C GLU A 378 -7.30 26.35 -19.80
N SER A 379 -6.57 27.41 -19.45
CA SER A 379 -6.95 28.36 -18.39
C SER A 379 -7.29 27.73 -17.03
N GLY A 380 -6.65 26.59 -16.70
CA GLY A 380 -6.86 25.87 -15.44
C GLY A 380 -8.14 25.05 -15.37
N SER A 381 -8.85 24.90 -16.49
CA SER A 381 -9.93 23.91 -16.61
C SER A 381 -9.38 22.48 -16.60
N ILE A 382 -10.26 21.53 -16.37
CA ILE A 382 -9.93 20.11 -16.29
C ILE A 382 -10.85 19.38 -17.25
N TRP A 383 -10.30 18.46 -18.02
CA TRP A 383 -11.10 17.55 -18.82
C TRP A 383 -11.10 16.18 -18.18
N MET A 384 -12.28 15.55 -18.16
CA MET A 384 -12.51 14.24 -17.60
C MET A 384 -13.36 13.41 -18.56
N CYS A 385 -13.11 12.11 -18.62
CA CYS A 385 -14.01 11.16 -19.30
C CYS A 385 -14.67 10.21 -18.30
N ASP A 386 -15.81 9.68 -18.71
CA ASP A 386 -16.67 8.77 -17.94
C ASP A 386 -16.77 7.39 -18.63
N GLN A 387 -16.72 6.29 -17.86
CA GLN A 387 -16.76 4.92 -18.42
C GLN A 387 -18.13 4.56 -19.00
N ARG A 388 -19.19 5.18 -18.48
CA ARG A 388 -20.55 4.73 -18.74
C ARG A 388 -21.11 5.21 -20.06
N GLY A 389 -20.45 6.15 -20.75
CA GLY A 389 -20.52 6.29 -22.21
C GLY A 389 -20.85 7.67 -22.73
N PRO A 390 -20.28 8.03 -23.89
CA PRO A 390 -19.26 9.07 -23.95
C PRO A 390 -19.75 10.36 -23.28
N PHE A 391 -19.19 10.65 -22.12
CA PHE A 391 -19.32 11.94 -21.49
C PHE A 391 -17.95 12.56 -21.28
N LEU A 392 -17.68 13.65 -21.99
CA LEU A 392 -16.57 14.54 -21.66
C LEU A 392 -17.11 15.63 -20.76
N LEU A 393 -16.53 15.76 -19.57
CA LEU A 393 -16.83 16.85 -18.67
C LEU A 393 -15.65 17.81 -18.67
N GLN A 394 -15.93 19.08 -18.91
CA GLN A 394 -15.01 20.15 -18.56
C GLN A 394 -15.39 20.66 -17.18
N LEU A 395 -14.41 20.72 -16.28
CA LEU A 395 -14.54 21.19 -14.91
C LEU A 395 -13.71 22.47 -14.73
N ASP A 396 -14.11 23.31 -13.78
CA ASP A 396 -13.19 24.30 -13.22
C ASP A 396 -12.17 23.66 -12.28
N ASN A 397 -11.22 24.46 -11.78
CA ASN A 397 -10.19 23.99 -10.86
C ASN A 397 -10.72 23.55 -9.48
N GLN A 398 -12.01 23.75 -9.20
CA GLN A 398 -12.70 23.30 -7.98
C GLN A 398 -13.55 22.05 -8.23
N GLY A 399 -13.46 21.44 -9.42
CA GLY A 399 -14.20 20.23 -9.77
C GLY A 399 -15.67 20.48 -10.10
N ARG A 400 -16.09 21.72 -10.35
CA ARG A 400 -17.45 22.05 -10.78
C ARG A 400 -17.57 21.96 -12.30
N ALA A 401 -18.61 21.30 -12.78
CA ALA A 401 -18.87 21.16 -14.21
C ALA A 401 -19.17 22.52 -14.86
N LEU A 402 -18.39 22.82 -15.90
CA LEU A 402 -18.57 23.94 -16.81
C LEU A 402 -19.36 23.51 -18.05
N GLN A 403 -19.11 22.31 -18.54
CA GLN A 403 -19.87 21.69 -19.62
C GLN A 403 -19.80 20.18 -19.55
N HIS A 404 -20.87 19.55 -20.01
CA HIS A 404 -21.04 18.11 -20.11
C HIS A 404 -21.38 17.78 -21.55
N LEU A 405 -20.53 17.02 -22.23
CA LEU A 405 -20.64 16.73 -23.65
C LEU A 405 -20.92 15.25 -23.86
N GLY A 406 -21.99 14.93 -24.60
CA GLY A 406 -22.31 13.56 -24.97
C GLY A 406 -22.91 13.43 -26.37
N PRO A 407 -23.16 12.20 -26.83
CA PRO A 407 -23.74 11.94 -28.15
C PRO A 407 -25.21 12.37 -28.21
N ASP A 408 -25.68 12.77 -29.40
CA ASP A 408 -27.09 13.11 -29.64
C ASP A 408 -28.00 11.84 -29.64
N GLY A 409 -29.17 11.92 -28.98
CA GLY A 409 -30.26 10.92 -29.09
C GLY A 409 -30.15 9.65 -28.23
N PHE A 410 -31.19 8.80 -28.26
CA PHE A 410 -31.15 7.44 -27.68
C PHE A 410 -30.12 6.60 -28.44
N ALA A 411 -29.11 6.10 -27.74
CA ALA A 411 -27.88 5.54 -28.29
C ALA A 411 -28.12 4.45 -29.37
N GLY A 412 -27.88 4.82 -30.62
CA GLY A 412 -27.86 3.91 -31.77
C GLY A 412 -27.48 4.69 -33.03
N ALA A 413 -26.18 4.69 -33.36
CA ALA A 413 -25.51 5.38 -34.49
C ALA A 413 -25.09 6.86 -34.23
N LEU A 414 -23.80 7.04 -33.96
CA LEU A 414 -23.09 8.33 -34.09
C LEU A 414 -22.93 8.66 -35.59
N PRO A 415 -23.49 9.79 -36.06
CA PRO A 415 -22.64 10.85 -36.59
C PRO A 415 -23.19 12.26 -36.30
N GLY A 416 -22.45 13.05 -35.51
CA GLY A 416 -22.80 14.42 -35.12
C GLY A 416 -22.34 14.70 -33.68
N VAL A 417 -21.03 14.90 -33.50
CA VAL A 417 -20.37 14.61 -32.21
C VAL A 417 -20.37 15.84 -31.30
N ALA A 418 -21.18 15.74 -30.23
CA ALA A 418 -21.25 16.57 -29.01
C ALA A 418 -22.28 17.72 -28.97
N ARG A 419 -23.24 17.62 -28.03
CA ARG A 419 -24.02 18.76 -27.48
C ARG A 419 -23.77 18.90 -25.98
N ARG A 420 -24.03 20.12 -25.45
CA ARG A 420 -24.12 20.37 -24.01
C ARG A 420 -25.36 19.68 -23.44
N LEU A 421 -25.18 18.74 -22.53
CA LEU A 421 -26.26 18.15 -21.74
C LEU A 421 -26.61 19.07 -20.55
N PRO A 422 -27.89 19.12 -20.14
CA PRO A 422 -28.35 19.97 -19.04
C PRO A 422 -27.73 19.63 -17.68
#